data_AF-A0A961K490-F1
#
_entry.id   AF-A0A961K490-F1
#
_cell.length_a   1.000
_cell.length_b   1.000
_cell.length_c   1.000
_cell.angle_alpha   90.00
_cell.angle_beta   90.00
_cell.angle_gamma   90.00
#
_symmetry.space_group_name_H-M   'P 1'
#
loop_
_entity.id
_entity.type
_entity.pdbx_description
1 polymer ?
#
loop_
_entity_poly.entity_id
_entity_poly.type
_entity_poly.pdbx_seq_one_letter_code
_entity_poly.pdbx_strand_id
1 'polypeptide(L)'
;AGEQVLLAHATRYGVPADIRDTLAAEDLEWRRDNNGRLLERLFNVNVYYSSYKPMSLDQHLELERLRRMGVWTPSAPPDPEIPFE
;
A
#
# COMPACT_ATOMS: atom_id res chain seq x y z
N ALA A 1 -12.96 -24.03 6.98
CA ALA A 1 -12.81 -23.96 8.46
C ALA A 1 -11.84 -22.86 8.93
N GLY A 2 -10.77 -22.50 8.19
CA GLY A 2 -9.80 -21.48 8.63
C GLY A 2 -10.19 -20.00 8.43
N GLU A 3 -10.98 -19.68 7.39
CA GLU A 3 -11.32 -18.29 7.04
C GLU A 3 -12.11 -17.56 8.13
N GLN A 4 -13.08 -18.24 8.76
CA GLN A 4 -13.89 -17.65 9.83
C GLN A 4 -13.06 -17.30 11.08
N VAL A 5 -12.06 -18.12 11.40
CA VAL A 5 -11.12 -17.85 12.50
C VAL A 5 -10.25 -16.64 12.19
N LEU A 6 -9.76 -16.54 10.95
CA LEU A 6 -8.99 -15.39 10.49
C LEU A 6 -9.82 -14.10 10.56
N LEU A 7 -11.07 -14.14 10.07
CA LEU A 7 -11.98 -12.99 10.11
C LEU A 7 -12.29 -12.56 11.54
N ALA A 8 -12.58 -13.50 12.44
CA ALA A 8 -12.81 -13.20 13.85
C ALA A 8 -11.57 -12.56 14.51
N HIS A 9 -10.37 -13.07 14.20
CA HIS A 9 -9.13 -12.50 14.72
C HIS A 9 -8.84 -11.11 14.15
N ALA A 10 -9.05 -10.89 12.85
CA ALA A 10 -8.81 -9.61 12.20
C ALA A 10 -9.79 -8.53 12.68
N THR A 11 -11.05 -8.90 12.93
CA THR A 11 -12.10 -7.97 13.37
C THR A 11 -12.22 -7.82 14.88
N ARG A 12 -11.31 -8.41 15.66
CA ARG A 12 -11.39 -8.47 17.15
C ARG A 12 -11.46 -7.11 17.85
N TYR A 13 -11.04 -6.03 17.20
CA TYR A 13 -11.11 -4.67 17.72
C TYR A 13 -12.27 -3.85 17.15
N GLY A 14 -13.19 -4.50 16.43
CA GLY A 14 -14.28 -3.85 15.70
C GLY A 14 -13.85 -3.34 14.32
N VAL A 15 -14.85 -3.06 13.49
CA VAL A 15 -14.68 -2.43 12.17
C VAL A 15 -15.69 -1.28 12.11
N PRO A 16 -15.26 -0.03 11.85
CA PRO A 16 -16.18 1.08 11.65
C PRO A 16 -17.13 0.78 10.48
N ALA A 17 -18.44 0.96 10.72
CA ALA A 17 -19.45 0.67 9.70
C ALA A 17 -19.41 1.66 8.53
N ASP A 18 -18.90 2.86 8.78
CA ASP A 18 -18.78 4.00 7.88
C ASP A 18 -17.40 4.14 7.22
N ILE A 19 -16.50 3.15 7.39
CA ILE A 19 -15.10 3.24 6.94
C ILE A 19 -14.94 3.62 5.46
N ARG A 20 -15.89 3.23 4.61
CA ARG A 20 -15.85 3.57 3.17
C ARG A 20 -16.10 5.05 2.92
N ASP A 21 -17.06 5.63 3.65
CA ASP A 21 -17.41 7.05 3.52
C ASP A 21 -16.31 7.92 4.12
N THR A 22 -15.77 7.52 5.28
CA THR A 22 -14.61 8.16 5.91
C THR A 22 -13.41 8.17 4.98
N LEU A 23 -13.03 7.00 4.45
CA LEU A 23 -11.89 6.88 3.54
C LEU A 23 -12.08 7.72 2.27
N ALA A 24 -13.28 7.77 1.71
CA ALA A 24 -13.56 8.57 0.53
C ALA A 24 -13.42 10.08 0.80
N ALA A 25 -13.85 10.55 1.97
CA ALA A 25 -13.71 11.95 2.36
C ALA A 25 -12.23 12.34 2.58
N GLU A 26 -11.48 11.51 3.32
CA GLU A 26 -10.05 11.72 3.60
C GLU A 26 -9.21 11.66 2.32
N ASP A 27 -9.51 10.72 1.42
CA ASP A 27 -8.82 10.58 0.14
C ASP A 27 -9.04 11.80 -0.77
N LEU A 28 -10.26 12.36 -0.77
CA LEU A 28 -10.53 13.61 -1.50
C LEU A 28 -9.73 14.78 -0.93
N GLU A 29 -9.66 14.92 0.40
CA GLU A 29 -8.87 15.95 1.07
C GLU A 29 -7.38 15.80 0.73
N TRP A 30 -6.83 14.59 0.86
CA TRP A 30 -5.44 14.30 0.50
C TRP A 30 -5.13 14.71 -0.95
N ARG A 31 -5.99 14.35 -1.90
CA ARG A 31 -5.83 14.75 -3.30
C ARG A 31 -5.90 16.26 -3.49
N ARG A 32 -6.74 16.97 -2.74
CA ARG A 32 -6.84 18.43 -2.82
C ARG A 32 -5.53 19.09 -2.37
N ASP A 33 -4.93 18.58 -1.30
CA ASP A 33 -3.69 19.12 -0.72
C ASP A 33 -2.44 18.71 -1.49
N ASN A 34 -2.49 17.55 -2.18
CA ASN A 34 -1.37 16.98 -2.94
C ASN A 34 -1.59 17.02 -4.46
N ASN A 35 -2.57 17.81 -4.93
CA ASN A 35 -2.81 17.99 -6.36
C ASN A 35 -1.59 18.66 -6.99
N GLY A 36 -1.08 18.05 -8.07
CA GLY A 36 0.07 18.54 -8.82
C GLY A 36 -0.02 20.03 -9.16
N ARG A 37 1.13 20.67 -9.30
CA ARG A 37 1.24 22.12 -9.55
C ARG A 37 0.40 22.51 -10.78
N LEU A 38 -0.04 23.77 -10.86
CA LEU A 38 -0.89 24.31 -11.94
C LEU A 38 -0.43 23.92 -13.36
N LEU A 39 0.88 23.77 -13.58
CA LEU A 39 1.47 23.33 -14.85
C LEU A 39 1.29 21.82 -15.12
N GLU A 40 1.38 20.95 -14.12
CA GLU A 40 1.17 19.50 -14.27
C GLU A 40 -0.29 19.18 -14.63
N ARG A 41 -1.23 20.00 -14.15
CA ARG A 41 -2.65 19.94 -14.53
C ARG A 41 -2.90 20.31 -15.99
N LEU A 42 -2.10 21.22 -16.56
CA LEU A 42 -2.18 21.65 -17.97
C LEU A 42 -1.60 20.60 -18.94
N PHE A 43 -0.66 19.76 -18.48
CA PHE A 43 0.03 18.78 -19.33
C PHE A 43 -0.53 17.35 -19.25
N ASN A 44 -1.65 17.12 -18.55
CA ASN A 44 -2.33 15.82 -18.43
C ASN A 44 -1.39 14.65 -18.10
N VAL A 45 -0.35 14.94 -17.31
CA VAL A 45 0.59 13.91 -16.85
C VAL A 45 -0.14 13.12 -15.77
N ASN A 46 -0.05 11.79 -15.80
CA ASN A 46 -0.72 10.93 -14.82
C ASN A 46 -0.05 11.10 -13.43
N VAL A 47 -0.43 12.14 -12.69
CA VAL A 47 0.14 12.49 -11.36
C VAL A 47 -0.37 11.55 -10.27
N TYR A 48 -1.28 10.62 -10.58
CA TYR A 48 -1.87 9.70 -9.59
C TYR A 48 -0.78 8.96 -8.81
N TYR A 49 0.27 8.48 -9.47
CA TYR A 49 1.36 7.79 -8.78
C TYR A 49 2.20 8.71 -7.87
N SER A 50 2.34 9.99 -8.24
CA SER A 50 3.15 10.96 -7.49
C SER A 50 2.50 11.34 -6.15
N SER A 51 1.17 11.54 -6.13
CA SER A 51 0.45 11.96 -4.92
C SER A 51 0.46 10.91 -3.81
N TYR A 52 0.63 9.63 -4.14
CA TYR A 52 0.70 8.54 -3.16
C TYR A 52 2.12 8.02 -2.93
N LYS A 53 3.15 8.65 -3.51
CA LYS A 53 4.55 8.25 -3.28
C LYS A 53 4.92 8.18 -1.79
N PRO A 54 4.50 9.12 -0.91
CA PRO A 54 4.77 9.02 0.52
C PRO A 54 4.09 7.82 1.20
N MET A 55 3.03 7.28 0.59
CA MET A 55 2.28 6.12 1.06
C MET A 55 2.71 4.81 0.38
N SER A 56 3.63 4.88 -0.59
CA SER A 56 4.18 3.71 -1.26
C SER A 56 5.30 3.08 -0.44
N LEU A 57 5.35 1.75 -0.42
CA LEU A 57 6.43 0.98 0.18
C LEU A 57 7.34 0.45 -0.93
N ASP A 58 8.65 0.61 -0.76
CA ASP A 58 9.61 -0.08 -1.62
C ASP A 58 9.63 -1.57 -1.25
N GLN A 59 9.10 -2.40 -2.14
CA GLN A 59 8.95 -3.83 -1.92
C GLN A 59 10.29 -4.55 -1.71
N HIS A 60 11.38 -4.08 -2.33
CA HIS A 60 12.69 -4.71 -2.24
C HIS A 60 13.36 -4.35 -0.92
N LEU A 61 13.33 -3.07 -0.54
CA LEU A 61 13.84 -2.61 0.75
C LEU A 61 13.09 -3.26 1.92
N GLU A 62 11.76 -3.42 1.81
CA GLU A 62 10.99 -4.10 2.83
C GLU A 62 11.30 -5.59 2.90
N LEU A 63 11.41 -6.26 1.75
CA LEU A 63 11.78 -7.68 1.69
C LEU A 63 13.14 -7.92 2.35
N GLU A 64 14.14 -7.10 2.06
CA GLU A 64 15.42 -7.17 2.75
C GLU A 64 15.31 -6.94 4.25
N ARG A 65 14.51 -5.95 4.69
CA ARG A 65 14.26 -5.70 6.10
C ARG A 65 13.67 -6.92 6.80
N LEU A 66 12.66 -7.54 6.20
CA LEU A 66 12.02 -8.77 6.70
C LEU A 66 13.02 -9.94 6.78
N ARG A 67 13.83 -10.14 5.72
CA ARG A 67 14.89 -11.17 5.70
C ARG A 67 15.93 -10.96 6.79
N ARG A 68 16.38 -9.71 7.01
CA ARG A 68 17.33 -9.37 8.10
C ARG A 68 16.76 -9.66 9.49
N MET A 69 15.44 -9.57 9.66
CA MET A 69 14.76 -9.95 10.90
C MET A 69 14.46 -11.45 11.01
N GLY A 70 14.83 -12.26 10.01
CA GLY A 70 14.53 -13.70 9.98
C GLY A 70 13.05 -14.01 9.74
N VAL A 71 12.25 -13.05 9.26
CA VAL A 71 10.85 -13.29 8.93
C VAL A 71 10.78 -14.14 7.66
N TRP A 72 10.02 -15.23 7.72
CA TRP A 72 9.81 -16.09 6.56
C TRP A 72 8.92 -15.38 5.53
N THR A 73 9.43 -15.21 4.31
CA THR A 73 8.72 -14.58 3.18
C THR A 73 8.50 -15.57 2.03
N PRO A 74 7.70 -16.63 2.21
CA PRO A 74 7.57 -17.72 1.23
C PRO A 74 6.93 -17.29 -0.09
N SER A 75 6.08 -16.27 -0.06
CA SER A 75 5.39 -15.74 -1.24
C SER A 75 6.19 -14.71 -2.02
N ALA A 76 7.34 -14.26 -1.49
CA ALA A 76 8.18 -13.31 -2.20
C ALA A 76 8.82 -14.01 -3.40
N PRO A 77 8.71 -13.46 -4.62
CA PRO A 77 9.37 -14.05 -5.77
C PRO A 77 10.89 -14.04 -5.57
N PRO A 78 11.61 -15.01 -6.18
CA PRO A 78 13.06 -14.98 -6.25
C PRO A 78 13.53 -13.69 -6.94
N ASP A 79 14.74 -13.27 -6.60
CA ASP A 79 15.32 -12.07 -7.18
C ASP A 79 15.54 -12.28 -8.69
N PRO A 80 14.92 -11.47 -9.56
CA PRO A 80 15.08 -11.63 -11.01
C PRO A 80 16.53 -11.43 -11.49
N GLU A 81 17.38 -10.80 -10.69
CA GLU A 81 18.80 -10.59 -11.00
C GLU A 81 19.70 -11.76 -10.56
N ILE A 82 19.17 -12.70 -9.75
CA ILE A 82 19.91 -13.89 -9.29
C ILE A 82 19.45 -15.11 -10.12
N PRO A 83 20.33 -15.70 -10.96
CA PRO A 83 20.01 -16.90 -11.71
C PRO A 83 19.67 -18.08 -10.80
N PHE A 84 18.71 -18.92 -11.21
CA PHE A 84 18.53 -20.24 -10.63
C PHE A 84 19.61 -21.17 -11.20
N GLU A 85 20.58 -21.60 -10.39
CA GLU A 85 21.46 -22.73 -10.73
C GLU A 85 20.79 -24.07 -10.43
#